data_AF-A0A935XCD6-F1
#
_entry.id   AF-A0A935XCD6-F1
#
_cell.length_a   1.000
_cell.length_b   1.000
_cell.length_c   1.000
_cell.angle_alpha   90.00
_cell.angle_beta   90.00
_cell.angle_gamma   90.00
#
_symmetry.space_group_name_H-M   'P 1'
#
loop_
_entity.id
_entity.type
_entity.pdbx_description
1 polymer ?
#
loop_
_entity_poly.entity_id
_entity_poly.type
_entity_poly.pdbx_seq_one_letter_code
_entity_poly.pdbx_strand_id
1 'polypeptide(L)' 'MILTTPNLGWQNFPLRDVIAERVGLAVKLDNDANCATLGEWWMGAAKGGAMSSA' A
#
# COMPACT_ATOMS: atom_id res chain seq x y z
N MET A 1 -3.30 8.07 4.72
CA MET A 1 -4.49 8.75 4.18
C MET A 1 -4.78 8.17 2.81
N ILE A 2 -6.02 7.78 2.53
CA ILE A 2 -6.49 7.52 1.17
C ILE A 2 -6.97 8.86 0.61
N LEU A 3 -6.37 9.34 -0.48
CA LEU A 3 -6.78 10.60 -1.10
C LEU A 3 -8.05 10.42 -1.93
N THR A 4 -8.04 9.43 -2.82
CA THR A 4 -9.18 9.05 -3.64
C THR A 4 -9.12 7.57 -4.00
N THR A 5 -10.27 6.94 -4.16
CA THR A 5 -10.40 5.60 -4.74
C THR A 5 -11.55 5.62 -5.75
N PRO A 6 -11.30 5.53 -7.06
CA PRO A 6 -12.36 5.61 -8.06
C PRO A 6 -13.39 4.47 -7.91
N ASN A 7 -12.92 3.28 -7.51
CA ASN A 7 -13.75 2.08 -7.44
C ASN A 7 -14.46 1.89 -6.08
N LEU A 8 -14.02 2.60 -5.03
CA LEU A 8 -14.58 2.46 -3.67
C LEU A 8 -15.22 3.75 -3.13
N GLY A 9 -15.09 4.86 -3.86
CA GLY A 9 -15.72 6.14 -3.50
C GLY A 9 -15.14 6.82 -2.25
N TRP A 10 -14.04 6.33 -1.67
CA TRP A 10 -13.39 6.98 -0.53
C TRP A 10 -12.64 8.23 -0.98
N GLN A 11 -12.76 9.29 -0.18
CA GLN A 11 -11.99 10.52 -0.31
C GLN A 11 -11.49 10.95 1.07
N ASN A 12 -10.22 11.38 1.14
CA ASN A 12 -9.59 11.86 2.37
C ASN A 12 -9.85 10.96 3.60
N PHE A 13 -9.78 9.64 3.42
CA PHE A 13 -10.12 8.66 4.45
C PHE A 13 -8.87 8.14 5.18
N PRO A 14 -8.80 8.19 6.53
CA PRO A 14 -7.61 7.81 7.29
C PRO A 14 -7.52 6.29 7.55
N LEU A 15 -7.61 5.47 6.49
CA LEU A 15 -7.66 3.99 6.59
C LEU A 15 -6.57 3.38 7.47
N ARG A 16 -5.32 3.84 7.31
CA ARG A 16 -4.17 3.34 8.08
C ARG A 16 -4.42 3.43 9.58
N ASP A 17 -4.91 4.58 10.04
CA ASP A 17 -5.07 4.87 11.46
C ASP A 17 -6.26 4.08 12.01
N VAL A 18 -7.36 4.02 11.26
CA VAL A 18 -8.54 3.19 11.58
C VAL A 18 -8.18 1.72 11.74
N ILE A 19 -7.32 1.16 10.87
CA ILE A 19 -6.88 -0.22 11.00
C ILE A 19 -5.91 -0.38 12.17
N ALA A 20 -4.94 0.53 12.32
CA ALA A 20 -3.96 0.48 13.41
C ALA A 20 -4.62 0.47 14.80
N GLU A 21 -5.64 1.31 15.00
CA GLU A 21 -6.44 1.35 16.23
C GLU A 21 -7.16 0.02 16.50
N ARG A 22 -7.71 -0.62 15.47
CA ARG A 22 -8.46 -1.88 15.61
C ARG A 22 -7.59 -3.09 15.89
N VAL A 23 -6.40 -3.15 15.29
CA VAL A 23 -5.50 -4.30 15.43
C VAL A 23 -4.46 -4.12 16.53
N GLY A 24 -4.24 -2.89 17.03
CA GLY A 24 -3.25 -2.57 18.05
C GLY A 24 -1.80 -2.74 17.58
N LEU A 25 -1.55 -2.69 16.27
CA LEU A 25 -0.24 -2.90 15.64
C LEU A 25 0.11 -1.76 14.68
N ALA A 26 1.40 -1.63 14.37
CA ALA A 26 1.86 -0.69 13.36
C ALA A 26 1.35 -1.08 11.97
N VAL A 27 0.78 -0.11 11.25
CA VAL A 27 0.21 -0.31 9.90
C VAL A 27 0.90 0.60 8.89
N LYS A 28 1.26 0.03 7.75
CA LYS A 28 1.68 0.76 6.54
C LYS A 28 0.57 0.67 5.50
N LEU A 29 0.45 1.71 4.68
CA LEU A 29 -0.57 1.81 3.65
C LEU A 29 0.09 2.31 2.37
N ASP A 30 -0.17 1.61 1.27
CA ASP A 30 0.26 1.98 -0.07
C ASP A 30 -0.79 1.49 -1.09
N ASN A 31 -0.68 1.91 -2.34
CA ASN A 31 -1.54 1.41 -3.42
C ASN A 31 -1.18 -0.04 -3.80
N ASP A 32 -2.13 -0.72 -4.43
CA ASP A 32 -2.04 -2.14 -4.79
C ASP A 32 -0.91 -2.42 -5.80
N ALA A 33 -0.73 -1.57 -6.80
CA ALA A 33 0.36 -1.71 -7.78
C ALA A 33 1.75 -1.57 -7.14
N ASN A 34 1.92 -0.62 -6.21
CA ASN A 34 3.15 -0.49 -5.42
C ASN A 34 3.39 -1.73 -4.56
N CYS A 35 2.36 -2.23 -3.87
CA CYS A 35 2.45 -3.44 -3.07
C CYS A 35 2.84 -4.67 -3.92
N ALA A 36 2.23 -4.81 -5.11
CA ALA A 36 2.53 -5.88 -6.05
C ALA A 36 3.98 -5.79 -6.55
N THR A 37 4.41 -4.60 -6.96
CA THR A 37 5.80 -4.35 -7.41
C THR A 37 6.81 -4.66 -6.30
N LEU A 38 6.49 -4.31 -5.05
CA LEU A 38 7.29 -4.66 -3.88
C LEU A 38 7.40 -6.16 -3.65
N GLY A 39 6.30 -6.89 -3.79
CA GLY A 39 6.30 -8.35 -3.72
C GLY A 39 7.17 -8.98 -4.81
N GLU A 40 7.00 -8.54 -6.05
CA GLU A 40 7.75 -9.02 -7.21
C GLU A 40 9.26 -8.78 -7.06
N TRP A 41 9.65 -7.60 -6.56
CA TRP A 41 11.04 -7.25 -6.32
C TRP A 41 11.66 -8.00 -5.13
N TRP A 42 10.89 -8.31 -4.09
CA TRP A 42 11.43 -8.98 -2.92
C TRP A 42 11.60 -10.49 -3.16
N MET A 43 10.56 -11.13 -3.69
CA MET A 43 10.45 -12.59 -3.74
C MET A 43 9.89 -13.13 -5.07
N GLY A 44 9.43 -12.27 -5.97
CA GLY A 44 8.86 -12.68 -7.25
C GLY A 44 9.83 -12.62 -8.43
N ALA A 45 9.27 -12.45 -9.62
CA ALA A 45 10.02 -12.51 -10.88
C ALA A 45 10.97 -11.31 -11.06
N ALA A 46 10.70 -10.19 -10.40
CA ALA A 46 11.53 -8.99 -10.43
C ALA A 46 12.63 -8.97 -9.36
N LYS A 47 12.90 -10.12 -8.70
CA LYS A 47 13.82 -10.20 -7.58
C LYS A 47 15.22 -9.68 -7.91
N GLY A 48 15.71 -8.73 -7.11
CA GLY A 48 17.03 -8.12 -7.31
C GLY A 48 17.10 -7.09 -8.46
N GLY A 49 15.98 -6.79 -9.11
CA GLY A 49 15.88 -5.68 -10.05
C GLY A 49 16.02 -4.32 -9.36
N ALA A 50 16.26 -3.26 -10.13
CA ALA A 50 16.25 -1.90 -9.59
C ALA A 50 14.80 -1.43 -9.41
N MET A 51 14.40 -1.10 -8.18
CA MET A 51 13.18 -0.32 -7.96
C MET A 51 13.45 1.14 -8.34
N SER A 52 12.83 1.61 -9.41
CA SER A 52 12.74 3.06 -9.66
C SER A 52 11.56 3.59 -8.84
N SER A 53 11.84 4.47 -7.87
CA SER A 53 10.80 5.24 -7.19
C SER A 53 10.19 6.22 -8.19
N ALA A 54 8.93 6.01 -8.55
CA ALA A 54 8.10 6.98 -9.28
C ALA A 54 7.28 7.81 -8.29
#